data_AF-A0A841MER8-F1
#
_entry.id   AF-A0A841MER8-F1
#
_cell.length_a   1.000
_cell.length_b   1.000
_cell.length_c   1.000
_cell.angle_alpha   90.00
_cell.angle_beta   90.00
_cell.angle_gamma   90.00
#
_symmetry.space_group_name_H-M   'P 1'
#
loop_
_entity.id
_entity.type
_entity.pdbx_description
1 polymer ?
#
loop_
_entity_poly.entity_id
_entity_poly.type
_entity_poly.pdbx_seq_one_letter_code
_entity_poly.pdbx_strand_id
1 'polypeptide(L)'
;MTAVRENLRFGASQIKLMAGGGTSSAYDPVDVTQYTFDEMRAAVEAAEDWGTYVMVHAYTSRAVQRAIEAGVKCIEHGQLLDEKTLKMMRKKDVWLSLQNLVEDTPDMDPQRREKRKPVLEGQEKIWGLAKKHKVKLAWGTDFLFEPDLNEQQNEYILKLQKWFTNGEIIKMITYDNAQLLQLSGLRSPYQGKLGLVEEGAIADLILVNGNPLVDLNLLSTPEKNFQVIVKDGKLVKNQKDPQ
;
A
#
# COMPACT_ATOMS: atom_id res chain seq x y z
N MET A 1 12.19 -15.25 16.27
CA MET A 1 11.34 -15.74 15.16
C MET A 1 10.05 -16.45 15.58
N THR A 2 9.83 -16.67 16.88
CA THR A 2 8.56 -17.18 17.41
C THR A 2 7.37 -16.35 16.93
N ALA A 3 7.46 -15.02 17.02
CA ALA A 3 6.38 -14.11 16.61
C ALA A 3 5.93 -14.28 15.14
N VAL A 4 6.87 -14.49 14.20
CA VAL A 4 6.52 -14.72 12.79
C VAL A 4 5.73 -16.02 12.65
N ARG A 5 6.25 -17.10 13.23
CA ARG A 5 5.60 -18.42 13.21
C ARG A 5 4.24 -18.41 13.90
N GLU A 6 4.09 -17.65 14.98
CA GLU A 6 2.81 -17.48 15.68
C GLU A 6 1.78 -16.73 14.83
N ASN A 7 2.16 -15.60 14.23
CA ASN A 7 1.26 -14.86 13.34
C ASN A 7 0.81 -15.73 12.14
N LEU A 8 1.74 -16.46 11.52
CA LEU A 8 1.43 -17.37 10.43
C LEU A 8 0.54 -18.53 10.89
N ARG A 9 0.79 -19.10 12.08
CA ARG A 9 -0.08 -20.10 12.71
C ARG A 9 -1.49 -19.57 12.95
N PHE A 10 -1.65 -18.29 13.27
CA PHE A 10 -2.94 -17.63 13.41
C PHE A 10 -3.58 -17.17 12.10
N GLY A 11 -2.99 -17.55 10.96
CA GLY A 11 -3.59 -17.32 9.64
C GLY A 11 -3.21 -16.00 8.98
N ALA A 12 -2.14 -15.33 9.45
CA ALA A 12 -1.61 -14.17 8.75
C ALA A 12 -1.24 -14.54 7.29
N SER A 13 -1.70 -13.73 6.34
CA SER A 13 -1.39 -13.92 4.92
C SER A 13 -0.01 -13.39 4.53
N GLN A 14 0.58 -12.51 5.34
CA GLN A 14 1.92 -11.95 5.19
C GLN A 14 2.41 -11.38 6.53
N ILE A 15 3.67 -10.96 6.61
CA ILE A 15 4.29 -10.42 7.83
C ILE A 15 4.69 -8.96 7.65
N LYS A 16 4.32 -8.10 8.61
CA LYS A 16 4.72 -6.69 8.66
C LYS A 16 5.73 -6.45 9.78
N LEU A 17 6.83 -5.78 9.46
CA LEU A 17 7.80 -5.27 10.44
C LEU A 17 7.90 -3.74 10.39
N MET A 18 8.37 -3.14 11.48
CA MET A 18 8.74 -1.72 11.53
C MET A 18 10.27 -1.62 11.38
N ALA A 19 10.76 -1.32 10.17
CA ALA A 19 12.19 -1.28 9.87
C ALA A 19 12.80 0.14 10.00
N GLY A 20 11.97 1.15 10.19
CA GLY A 20 12.37 2.53 10.49
C GLY A 20 11.40 3.18 11.46
N GLY A 21 11.75 4.38 11.94
CA GLY A 21 10.85 5.13 12.81
C GLY A 21 9.66 5.74 12.06
N GLY A 22 8.54 5.89 12.76
CA GLY A 22 7.26 6.35 12.19
C GLY A 22 6.93 7.80 12.50
N THR A 23 5.87 8.35 11.89
CA THR A 23 5.34 9.68 12.29
C THR A 23 4.37 9.60 13.47
N SER A 24 3.69 8.47 13.62
CA SER A 24 2.58 8.30 14.57
C SER A 24 3.01 7.70 15.92
N SER A 25 4.29 7.41 16.07
CA SER A 25 4.87 6.81 17.27
C SER A 25 5.54 7.86 18.15
N ALA A 26 5.53 7.66 19.47
CA ALA A 26 5.96 8.66 20.44
C ALA A 26 7.48 8.79 20.57
N TYR A 27 8.23 7.68 20.46
CA TYR A 27 9.62 7.62 20.94
C TYR A 27 10.68 7.42 19.86
N ASP A 28 10.31 6.96 18.67
CA ASP A 28 11.21 6.71 17.55
C ASP A 28 11.16 7.86 16.53
N PRO A 29 12.26 8.60 16.33
CA PRO A 29 12.37 9.62 15.28
C PRO A 29 12.32 9.02 13.86
N VAL A 30 11.90 9.81 12.85
CA VAL A 30 11.72 9.33 11.47
C VAL A 30 13.01 8.83 10.81
N ASP A 31 14.17 9.34 11.22
CA ASP A 31 15.47 9.03 10.63
C ASP A 31 16.09 7.70 11.12
N VAL A 32 15.54 7.09 12.17
CA VAL A 32 16.11 5.88 12.76
C VAL A 32 15.86 4.64 11.91
N THR A 33 16.77 3.69 12.00
CA THR A 33 16.63 2.34 11.44
C THR A 33 16.40 1.35 12.57
N GLN A 34 15.33 0.57 12.47
CA GLN A 34 14.94 -0.46 13.44
C GLN A 34 15.25 -1.86 12.87
N TYR A 35 15.41 -2.83 13.77
CA TYR A 35 15.93 -4.17 13.52
C TYR A 35 17.34 -4.23 12.91
N THR A 36 18.08 -5.25 13.33
CA THR A 36 19.32 -5.67 12.69
C THR A 36 19.03 -6.38 11.35
N PHE A 37 20.07 -6.56 10.54
CA PHE A 37 19.95 -7.35 9.32
C PHE A 37 19.53 -8.80 9.65
N ASP A 38 20.14 -9.41 10.66
CA ASP A 38 19.88 -10.81 11.03
C ASP A 38 18.44 -11.03 11.52
N GLU A 39 17.88 -10.09 12.29
CA GLU A 39 16.49 -10.19 12.73
C GLU A 39 15.51 -10.09 11.54
N MET A 40 15.75 -9.16 10.61
CA MET A 40 14.93 -9.06 9.40
C MET A 40 15.09 -10.28 8.52
N ARG A 41 16.32 -10.78 8.35
CA ARG A 41 16.61 -11.96 7.54
C ARG A 41 15.91 -13.19 8.10
N ALA A 42 15.97 -13.38 9.41
CA ALA A 42 15.30 -14.50 10.06
C ALA A 42 13.77 -14.41 9.92
N ALA A 43 13.19 -13.19 9.89
CA ALA A 43 11.76 -13.00 9.67
C ALA A 43 11.35 -13.31 8.22
N VAL A 44 12.18 -12.90 7.26
CA VAL A 44 12.03 -13.23 5.85
C VAL A 44 12.07 -14.74 5.65
N GLU A 45 13.08 -15.43 6.19
CA GLU A 45 13.21 -16.89 6.07
C GLU A 45 12.00 -17.62 6.65
N ALA A 46 11.53 -17.21 7.85
CA ALA A 46 10.36 -17.82 8.46
C ALA A 46 9.05 -17.59 7.68
N ALA A 47 8.92 -16.46 6.96
CA ALA A 47 7.79 -16.21 6.07
C ALA A 47 7.91 -16.98 4.73
N GLU A 48 9.13 -17.09 4.20
CA GLU A 48 9.44 -17.88 2.99
C GLU A 48 9.15 -19.37 3.21
N ASP A 49 9.43 -19.93 4.39
CA ASP A 49 9.07 -21.31 4.77
C ASP A 49 7.56 -21.59 4.68
N TRP A 50 6.72 -20.55 4.78
CA TRP A 50 5.27 -20.62 4.65
C TRP A 50 4.76 -20.22 3.26
N GLY A 51 5.67 -19.93 2.32
CA GLY A 51 5.36 -19.51 0.96
C GLY A 51 4.70 -18.13 0.89
N THR A 52 5.01 -17.23 1.84
CA THR A 52 4.57 -15.84 1.85
C THR A 52 5.76 -14.86 2.00
N TYR A 53 5.48 -13.57 2.17
CA TYR A 53 6.46 -12.49 2.15
C TYR A 53 6.43 -11.61 3.39
N VAL A 54 7.51 -10.83 3.55
CA VAL A 54 7.62 -9.75 4.53
C VAL A 54 7.47 -8.41 3.82
N MET A 55 6.70 -7.52 4.44
CA MET A 55 6.60 -6.09 4.16
C MET A 55 7.13 -5.28 5.34
N VAL A 56 7.65 -4.08 5.10
CA VAL A 56 8.18 -3.23 6.19
C VAL A 56 7.72 -1.78 6.11
N HIS A 57 7.48 -1.16 7.26
CA HIS A 57 7.40 0.28 7.38
C HIS A 57 8.81 0.87 7.41
N ALA A 58 9.14 1.77 6.47
CA ALA A 58 10.38 2.53 6.51
C ALA A 58 10.32 3.78 5.60
N TYR A 59 10.80 4.92 6.08
CA TYR A 59 10.95 6.12 5.26
C TYR A 59 12.31 6.24 4.58
N THR A 60 13.39 5.93 5.29
CA THR A 60 14.76 6.29 4.89
C THR A 60 15.44 5.25 4.02
N SER A 61 16.31 5.73 3.13
CA SER A 61 17.13 4.90 2.24
C SER A 61 17.96 3.86 3.00
N ARG A 62 18.52 4.21 4.17
CA ARG A 62 19.33 3.28 4.98
C ARG A 62 18.50 2.08 5.47
N ALA A 63 17.32 2.34 6.02
CA ALA A 63 16.42 1.30 6.50
C ALA A 63 15.94 0.40 5.37
N VAL A 64 15.54 1.02 4.25
CA VAL A 64 15.04 0.29 3.08
C VAL A 64 16.13 -0.53 2.39
N GLN A 65 17.36 -0.01 2.23
CA GLN A 65 18.47 -0.79 1.67
C GLN A 65 18.74 -2.05 2.51
N ARG A 66 18.76 -1.94 3.85
CA ARG A 66 18.91 -3.09 4.75
C ARG A 66 17.76 -4.10 4.59
N ALA A 67 16.52 -3.64 4.55
CA ALA A 67 15.35 -4.50 4.36
C ALA A 67 15.39 -5.26 3.02
N ILE A 68 15.77 -4.58 1.93
CA ILE A 68 15.94 -5.17 0.60
C ILE A 68 17.09 -6.20 0.58
N GLU A 69 18.16 -5.97 1.35
CA GLU A 69 19.24 -6.95 1.52
C GLU A 69 18.76 -8.19 2.26
N ALA A 70 17.94 -8.04 3.31
CA ALA A 70 17.38 -9.15 4.08
C ALA A 70 16.37 -10.01 3.28
N GLY A 71 15.78 -9.44 2.22
CA GLY A 71 14.87 -10.15 1.30
C GLY A 71 13.40 -9.69 1.36
N VAL A 72 13.11 -8.58 2.03
CA VAL A 72 11.78 -7.97 2.08
C VAL A 72 11.25 -7.70 0.66
N LYS A 73 9.95 -7.93 0.45
CA LYS A 73 9.30 -7.82 -0.87
C LYS A 73 8.48 -6.56 -1.07
N CYS A 74 8.09 -5.89 0.01
CA CYS A 74 7.31 -4.65 -0.06
C CYS A 74 7.75 -3.63 0.99
N ILE A 75 7.96 -2.39 0.54
CA ILE A 75 8.28 -1.25 1.38
C ILE A 75 7.03 -0.38 1.47
N GLU A 76 6.57 -0.11 2.68
CA GLU A 76 5.52 0.85 2.97
C GLU A 76 6.12 2.24 3.17
N HIS A 77 5.43 3.26 2.67
CA HIS A 77 5.80 4.67 2.75
C HIS A 77 7.00 5.04 1.85
N GLY A 78 8.25 5.03 2.34
CA GLY A 78 9.42 5.31 1.49
C GLY A 78 9.53 6.73 0.93
N GLN A 79 8.94 7.74 1.55
CA GLN A 79 8.97 9.13 1.06
C GLN A 79 10.39 9.73 1.04
N LEU A 80 11.33 9.19 1.82
CA LEU A 80 12.72 9.69 1.94
C LEU A 80 13.73 8.80 1.19
N LEU A 81 13.29 8.10 0.15
CA LEU A 81 14.16 7.25 -0.66
C LEU A 81 14.90 8.04 -1.74
N ASP A 82 16.18 7.72 -1.88
CA ASP A 82 17.05 8.23 -2.94
C ASP A 82 16.95 7.38 -4.22
N GLU A 83 17.48 7.90 -5.33
CA GLU A 83 17.49 7.17 -6.61
C GLU A 83 18.28 5.86 -6.54
N LYS A 84 19.32 5.77 -5.70
CA LYS A 84 20.11 4.55 -5.51
C LYS A 84 19.22 3.42 -4.98
N THR A 85 18.39 3.74 -3.99
CA THR A 85 17.47 2.80 -3.35
C THR A 85 16.36 2.40 -4.32
N LEU A 86 15.80 3.34 -5.07
CA LEU A 86 14.79 3.03 -6.10
C LEU A 86 15.34 2.09 -7.19
N LYS A 87 16.59 2.32 -7.65
CA LYS A 87 17.26 1.40 -8.59
C LYS A 87 17.46 0.00 -7.99
N MET A 88 17.78 -0.07 -6.69
CA MET A 88 17.90 -1.34 -5.98
C MET A 88 16.55 -2.07 -5.90
N MET A 89 15.46 -1.37 -5.57
CA MET A 89 14.10 -1.90 -5.57
C MET A 89 13.73 -2.45 -6.95
N ARG A 90 13.98 -1.67 -8.01
CA ARG A 90 13.72 -2.11 -9.38
C ARG A 90 14.50 -3.37 -9.74
N LYS A 91 15.79 -3.44 -9.38
CA LYS A 91 16.68 -4.58 -9.69
C LYS A 91 16.24 -5.85 -8.96
N LYS A 92 15.76 -5.72 -7.72
CA LYS A 92 15.37 -6.85 -6.86
C LYS A 92 13.87 -7.14 -6.86
N ASP A 93 13.11 -6.45 -7.71
CA ASP A 93 11.68 -6.62 -7.86
C ASP A 93 10.88 -6.38 -6.57
N VAL A 94 11.32 -5.40 -5.78
CA VAL A 94 10.69 -5.00 -4.51
C VAL A 94 9.63 -3.93 -4.78
N TRP A 95 8.46 -4.12 -4.19
CA TRP A 95 7.34 -3.20 -4.27
C TRP A 95 7.53 -1.98 -3.38
N LEU A 96 7.02 -0.84 -3.84
CA LEU A 96 6.84 0.37 -3.05
C LEU A 96 5.33 0.64 -2.93
N SER A 97 4.78 0.37 -1.74
CA SER A 97 3.40 0.70 -1.36
C SER A 97 3.39 2.08 -0.70
N LEU A 98 2.95 3.07 -1.46
CA LEU A 98 2.97 4.47 -1.05
C LEU A 98 1.59 4.94 -0.59
N GLN A 99 1.62 5.85 0.38
CA GLN A 99 0.45 6.53 0.92
C GLN A 99 0.62 8.03 0.74
N ASN A 100 -0.45 8.71 0.35
CA ASN A 100 -0.44 10.15 0.16
C ASN A 100 -0.90 10.86 1.43
N LEU A 101 0.02 11.03 2.37
CA LEU A 101 -0.22 11.63 3.68
C LEU A 101 -0.59 13.10 3.56
N VAL A 102 -1.41 13.57 4.50
CA VAL A 102 -1.76 15.00 4.66
C VAL A 102 -0.95 15.65 5.77
N GLU A 103 -0.77 16.95 5.64
CA GLU A 103 -0.06 17.78 6.61
C GLU A 103 -0.72 17.75 7.99
N ASP A 104 -2.05 17.85 8.02
CA ASP A 104 -2.80 17.95 9.25
C ASP A 104 -4.18 17.29 9.14
N THR A 105 -4.72 16.94 10.29
CA THR A 105 -6.09 16.47 10.55
C THR A 105 -6.56 17.10 11.87
N PRO A 106 -7.88 17.25 12.09
CA PRO A 106 -8.41 17.98 13.26
C PRO A 106 -7.78 17.54 14.59
N ASP A 107 -7.63 16.23 14.78
CA ASP A 107 -7.16 15.63 16.03
C ASP A 107 -5.70 15.16 15.96
N MET A 108 -4.92 15.63 14.97
CA MET A 108 -3.53 15.21 14.85
C MET A 108 -2.70 15.68 16.05
N ASP A 109 -1.94 14.75 16.64
CA ASP A 109 -0.97 15.09 17.67
C ASP A 109 0.12 16.07 17.14
N PRO A 110 0.49 17.14 17.89
CA PRO A 110 1.50 18.09 17.46
C PRO A 110 2.88 17.48 17.17
N GLN A 111 3.30 16.45 17.91
CA GLN A 111 4.54 15.73 17.65
C GLN A 111 4.46 14.98 16.31
N ARG A 112 3.31 14.36 16.01
CA ARG A 112 3.06 13.73 14.71
C ARG A 112 3.15 14.74 13.56
N ARG A 113 2.58 15.94 13.72
CA ARG A 113 2.70 17.03 12.73
C ARG A 113 4.15 17.40 12.47
N GLU A 114 4.92 17.61 13.54
CA GLU A 114 6.34 17.96 13.43
C GLU A 114 7.15 16.88 12.71
N LYS A 115 7.02 15.63 13.15
CA LYS A 115 7.72 14.48 12.54
C LYS A 115 7.35 14.27 11.08
N ARG A 116 6.15 14.70 10.66
CA ARG A 116 5.63 14.51 9.31
C ARG A 116 6.17 15.51 8.28
N LYS A 117 6.68 16.68 8.69
CA LYS A 117 7.24 17.71 7.79
C LYS A 117 8.21 17.16 6.73
N PRO A 118 9.32 16.46 7.08
CA PRO A 118 10.24 15.93 6.08
C PRO A 118 9.59 14.86 5.19
N VAL A 119 8.64 14.09 5.72
CA VAL A 119 7.91 13.06 4.95
C VAL A 119 7.07 13.70 3.85
N LEU A 120 6.42 14.84 4.12
CA LEU A 120 5.64 15.58 3.12
C LEU A 120 6.54 16.17 2.03
N GLU A 121 7.69 16.73 2.40
CA GLU A 121 8.69 17.22 1.44
C GLU A 121 9.20 16.10 0.51
N GLY A 122 9.37 14.90 1.05
CA GLY A 122 9.73 13.70 0.28
C GLY A 122 8.61 13.20 -0.63
N GLN A 123 7.36 13.24 -0.15
CA GLN A 123 6.17 12.80 -0.88
C GLN A 123 6.00 13.51 -2.22
N GLU A 124 6.33 14.81 -2.26
CA GLU A 124 6.28 15.64 -3.47
C GLU A 124 7.13 15.09 -4.63
N LYS A 125 8.18 14.33 -4.30
CA LYS A 125 9.18 13.83 -5.25
C LYS A 125 9.05 12.34 -5.51
N ILE A 126 8.71 11.55 -4.48
CA ILE A 126 8.88 10.10 -4.51
C ILE A 126 8.05 9.40 -5.59
N TRP A 127 6.80 9.81 -5.81
CA TRP A 127 5.93 9.22 -6.82
C TRP A 127 6.52 9.35 -8.23
N GLY A 128 6.96 10.56 -8.60
CA GLY A 128 7.60 10.83 -9.87
C GLY A 128 8.94 10.10 -10.02
N LEU A 129 9.76 10.04 -8.97
CA LEU A 129 11.04 9.33 -8.99
C LEU A 129 10.85 7.81 -9.12
N ALA A 130 9.94 7.21 -8.36
CA ALA A 130 9.66 5.78 -8.42
C ALA A 130 9.12 5.38 -9.80
N LYS A 131 8.23 6.21 -10.38
CA LYS A 131 7.74 6.06 -11.77
C LYS A 131 8.90 6.13 -12.78
N LYS A 132 9.77 7.14 -12.68
CA LYS A 132 10.97 7.31 -13.54
C LYS A 132 11.87 6.07 -13.52
N HIS A 133 12.08 5.48 -12.34
CA HIS A 133 12.91 4.27 -12.18
C HIS A 133 12.16 2.96 -12.40
N LYS A 134 10.87 3.03 -12.80
CA LYS A 134 10.01 1.88 -13.11
C LYS A 134 9.85 0.91 -11.92
N VAL A 135 9.91 1.42 -10.70
CA VAL A 135 9.67 0.63 -9.48
C VAL A 135 8.22 0.11 -9.50
N LYS A 136 7.99 -1.10 -8.99
CA LYS A 136 6.64 -1.63 -8.81
C LYS A 136 5.92 -0.80 -7.75
N LEU A 137 4.82 -0.17 -8.12
CA LEU A 137 4.06 0.72 -7.25
C LEU A 137 2.75 0.06 -6.82
N ALA A 138 2.45 0.20 -5.54
CA ALA A 138 1.15 -0.06 -4.97
C ALA A 138 0.67 1.21 -4.25
N TRP A 139 -0.65 1.34 -4.10
CA TRP A 139 -1.26 2.44 -3.37
C TRP A 139 -1.99 1.92 -2.13
N GLY A 140 -1.83 2.64 -1.03
CA GLY A 140 -2.62 2.47 0.19
C GLY A 140 -3.02 3.81 0.81
N THR A 141 -3.87 3.75 1.81
CA THR A 141 -4.38 4.94 2.52
C THR A 141 -3.60 5.21 3.81
N ASP A 142 -3.42 4.17 4.64
CA ASP A 142 -2.88 4.25 6.01
C ASP A 142 -3.60 5.29 6.87
N PHE A 143 -4.93 5.29 6.79
CA PHE A 143 -5.77 6.05 7.70
C PHE A 143 -5.75 5.38 9.07
N LEU A 144 -5.41 6.15 10.09
CA LEU A 144 -5.16 5.67 11.44
C LEU A 144 -5.73 6.68 12.43
N PHE A 145 -6.23 6.17 13.56
CA PHE A 145 -6.65 6.93 14.75
C PHE A 145 -7.87 7.85 14.60
N GLU A 146 -8.32 8.14 13.38
CA GLU A 146 -9.47 9.02 13.10
C GLU A 146 -10.45 8.31 12.14
N PRO A 147 -11.28 7.36 12.64
CA PRO A 147 -12.12 6.50 11.80
C PRO A 147 -13.13 7.27 10.95
N ASP A 148 -13.61 8.43 11.43
CA ASP A 148 -14.57 9.28 10.72
C ASP A 148 -14.00 9.81 9.40
N LEU A 149 -12.68 9.90 9.27
CA LEU A 149 -12.03 10.34 8.03
C LEU A 149 -12.05 9.25 6.95
N ASN A 150 -12.34 7.98 7.28
CA ASN A 150 -12.31 6.88 6.32
C ASN A 150 -13.28 7.06 5.15
N GLU A 151 -14.34 7.84 5.32
CA GLU A 151 -15.27 8.18 4.22
C GLU A 151 -14.56 8.96 3.10
N GLN A 152 -13.51 9.72 3.43
CA GLN A 152 -12.73 10.54 2.50
C GLN A 152 -11.61 9.77 1.81
N GLN A 153 -11.41 8.48 2.11
CA GLN A 153 -10.25 7.72 1.62
C GLN A 153 -10.13 7.71 0.09
N ASN A 154 -11.26 7.71 -0.62
CA ASN A 154 -11.25 7.70 -2.08
C ASN A 154 -10.76 9.03 -2.65
N GLU A 155 -10.96 10.16 -1.96
CA GLU A 155 -10.42 11.45 -2.39
C GLU A 155 -8.89 11.46 -2.44
N TYR A 156 -8.23 10.58 -1.69
CA TYR A 156 -6.78 10.47 -1.70
C TYR A 156 -6.25 9.76 -2.95
N ILE A 157 -7.10 9.01 -3.66
CA ILE A 157 -6.77 8.45 -4.99
C ILE A 157 -6.61 9.60 -5.99
N LEU A 158 -7.47 10.62 -5.92
CA LEU A 158 -7.46 11.75 -6.86
C LEU A 158 -6.16 12.56 -6.77
N LYS A 159 -5.54 12.61 -5.58
CA LYS A 159 -4.25 13.29 -5.36
C LYS A 159 -3.12 12.70 -6.22
N LEU A 160 -3.25 11.45 -6.69
CA LEU A 160 -2.28 10.82 -7.59
C LEU A 160 -2.26 11.44 -9.00
N GLN A 161 -3.31 12.18 -9.40
CA GLN A 161 -3.39 12.84 -10.71
C GLN A 161 -2.24 13.82 -10.96
N LYS A 162 -1.56 14.25 -9.90
CA LYS A 162 -0.33 15.04 -9.99
C LYS A 162 0.83 14.33 -10.70
N TRP A 163 0.89 12.99 -10.65
CA TRP A 163 2.00 12.20 -11.21
C TRP A 163 1.58 11.14 -12.23
N PHE A 164 0.29 10.80 -12.27
CA PHE A 164 -0.24 9.69 -13.06
C PHE A 164 -1.49 10.10 -13.84
N THR A 165 -1.66 9.50 -15.01
CA THR A 165 -2.93 9.56 -15.75
C THR A 165 -4.00 8.74 -15.02
N ASN A 166 -5.28 9.02 -15.29
CA ASN A 166 -6.40 8.25 -14.70
C ASN A 166 -6.26 6.74 -14.96
N GLY A 167 -5.82 6.34 -16.16
CA GLY A 167 -5.59 4.93 -16.50
C GLY A 167 -4.46 4.29 -15.69
N GLU A 168 -3.36 5.00 -15.48
CA GLU A 168 -2.27 4.54 -14.61
C GLU A 168 -2.73 4.40 -13.15
N ILE A 169 -3.55 5.34 -12.66
CA ILE A 169 -4.10 5.31 -11.29
C ILE A 169 -5.03 4.12 -11.13
N ILE A 170 -5.99 3.93 -12.04
CA ILE A 170 -6.94 2.82 -11.99
C ILE A 170 -6.20 1.49 -12.03
N LYS A 171 -5.21 1.34 -12.92
CA LYS A 171 -4.37 0.14 -12.98
C LYS A 171 -3.62 -0.10 -11.66
N MET A 172 -3.10 0.95 -11.03
CA MET A 172 -2.37 0.86 -9.77
C MET A 172 -3.27 0.34 -8.63
N ILE A 173 -4.45 0.96 -8.44
CA ILE A 173 -5.38 0.61 -7.36
C ILE A 173 -6.17 -0.68 -7.61
N THR A 174 -6.04 -1.30 -8.78
CA THR A 174 -6.68 -2.57 -9.13
C THR A 174 -5.65 -3.65 -9.43
N TYR A 175 -5.21 -3.76 -10.68
CA TYR A 175 -4.32 -4.80 -11.17
C TYR A 175 -3.00 -4.86 -10.40
N ASP A 176 -2.30 -3.74 -10.21
CA ASP A 176 -0.98 -3.75 -9.57
C ASP A 176 -1.08 -4.10 -8.07
N ASN A 177 -2.01 -3.47 -7.34
CA ASN A 177 -2.30 -3.85 -5.96
C ASN A 177 -2.65 -5.35 -5.85
N ALA A 178 -3.44 -5.89 -6.78
CA ALA A 178 -3.74 -7.32 -6.79
C ALA A 178 -2.49 -8.18 -7.01
N GLN A 179 -1.57 -7.79 -7.91
CA GLN A 179 -0.30 -8.50 -8.09
C GLN A 179 0.55 -8.51 -6.80
N LEU A 180 0.56 -7.42 -6.04
CA LEU A 180 1.21 -7.38 -4.72
C LEU A 180 0.55 -8.36 -3.74
N LEU A 181 -0.78 -8.38 -3.66
CA LEU A 181 -1.51 -9.31 -2.77
C LEU A 181 -1.25 -10.79 -3.11
N GLN A 182 -1.03 -11.11 -4.38
CA GLN A 182 -0.70 -12.48 -4.81
C GLN A 182 0.67 -12.97 -4.29
N LEU A 183 1.55 -12.08 -3.79
CA LEU A 183 2.79 -12.51 -3.14
C LEU A 183 2.55 -13.35 -1.88
N SER A 184 1.35 -13.31 -1.29
CA SER A 184 0.95 -14.18 -0.16
C SER A 184 0.78 -15.65 -0.57
N GLY A 185 0.81 -15.97 -1.87
CA GLY A 185 0.75 -17.35 -2.37
C GLY A 185 -0.47 -18.11 -1.85
N LEU A 186 -0.26 -19.34 -1.39
CA LEU A 186 -1.32 -20.19 -0.82
C LEU A 186 -1.93 -19.62 0.47
N ARG A 187 -1.35 -18.56 1.06
CA ARG A 187 -1.89 -17.86 2.23
C ARG A 187 -2.77 -16.66 1.85
N SER A 188 -2.89 -16.35 0.56
CA SER A 188 -3.82 -15.32 0.08
C SER A 188 -5.27 -15.69 0.46
N PRO A 189 -6.06 -14.75 1.00
CA PRO A 189 -7.49 -14.97 1.21
C PRO A 189 -8.27 -14.96 -0.12
N TYR A 190 -7.65 -14.51 -1.22
CA TYR A 190 -8.22 -14.48 -2.55
C TYR A 190 -7.66 -15.64 -3.38
N GLN A 191 -8.50 -16.64 -3.65
CA GLN A 191 -8.16 -17.82 -4.44
C GLN A 191 -8.49 -17.56 -5.92
N GLY A 192 -7.58 -16.90 -6.64
CA GLY A 192 -7.75 -16.59 -8.06
C GLY A 192 -7.14 -15.26 -8.47
N LYS A 193 -7.24 -14.94 -9.76
CA LYS A 193 -6.82 -13.64 -10.31
C LYS A 193 -7.75 -12.54 -9.80
N LEU A 194 -7.19 -11.42 -9.36
CA LEU A 194 -7.90 -10.24 -8.83
C LEU A 194 -7.43 -8.97 -9.56
N GLY A 195 -8.27 -7.93 -9.56
CA GLY A 195 -7.90 -6.61 -10.08
C GLY A 195 -7.95 -6.48 -11.60
N LEU A 196 -8.56 -7.45 -12.29
CA LEU A 196 -8.83 -7.43 -13.73
C LEU A 196 -10.11 -8.20 -14.06
N VAL A 197 -10.70 -7.88 -15.22
CA VAL A 197 -11.86 -8.59 -15.77
C VAL A 197 -11.38 -9.52 -16.88
N GLU A 198 -11.29 -10.81 -16.56
CA GLU A 198 -10.86 -11.89 -17.45
C GLU A 198 -11.65 -13.16 -17.09
N GLU A 199 -11.83 -14.07 -18.04
CA GLU A 199 -12.40 -15.38 -17.75
C GLU A 199 -11.57 -16.12 -16.68
N GLY A 200 -12.25 -16.69 -15.68
CA GLY A 200 -11.62 -17.38 -14.55
C GLY A 200 -11.06 -16.47 -13.45
N ALA A 201 -11.16 -15.14 -13.57
CA ALA A 201 -10.86 -14.22 -12.47
C ALA A 201 -11.97 -14.20 -11.41
N ILE A 202 -11.64 -13.73 -10.21
CA ILE A 202 -12.61 -13.54 -9.12
C ILE A 202 -13.63 -12.48 -9.56
N ALA A 203 -14.92 -12.77 -9.37
CA ALA A 203 -16.02 -11.88 -9.73
C ALA A 203 -16.21 -10.75 -8.70
N ASP A 204 -15.17 -9.94 -8.53
CA ASP A 204 -15.16 -8.68 -7.78
C ASP A 204 -15.29 -7.53 -8.79
N LEU A 205 -16.49 -6.98 -8.91
CA LEU A 205 -16.84 -6.02 -9.96
C LEU A 205 -17.51 -4.78 -9.38
N ILE A 206 -17.22 -3.62 -9.98
CA ILE A 206 -17.89 -2.36 -9.67
C ILE A 206 -18.45 -1.79 -10.97
N LEU A 207 -19.76 -1.51 -11.01
CA LEU A 207 -20.38 -0.74 -12.07
C LEU A 207 -20.35 0.74 -11.70
N VAL A 208 -19.60 1.53 -12.45
CA VAL A 208 -19.47 2.98 -12.23
C VAL A 208 -20.41 3.74 -13.18
N ASN A 209 -21.14 4.73 -12.67
CA ASN A 209 -21.97 5.62 -13.46
C ASN A 209 -21.12 6.69 -14.16
N GLY A 210 -20.45 6.32 -15.24
CA GLY A 210 -19.58 7.19 -16.01
C GLY A 210 -18.28 6.48 -16.38
N ASN A 211 -17.32 7.24 -16.90
CA ASN A 211 -16.02 6.71 -17.31
C ASN A 211 -14.89 7.27 -16.43
N PRO A 212 -14.31 6.48 -15.50
CA PRO A 212 -13.25 6.94 -14.62
C PRO A 212 -11.92 7.19 -15.34
N LEU A 213 -11.76 6.73 -16.59
CA LEU A 213 -10.62 7.11 -17.43
C LEU A 213 -10.73 8.57 -17.90
N VAL A 214 -11.94 9.11 -17.99
CA VAL A 214 -12.22 10.50 -18.35
C VAL A 214 -12.34 11.38 -17.10
N ASP A 215 -13.12 10.95 -16.11
CA ASP A 215 -13.36 11.70 -14.87
C ASP A 215 -13.12 10.83 -13.63
N LEU A 216 -11.98 11.03 -12.97
CA LEU A 216 -11.60 10.28 -11.77
C LEU A 216 -12.39 10.71 -10.53
N ASN A 217 -13.07 11.88 -10.55
CA ASN A 217 -13.91 12.33 -9.44
C ASN A 217 -15.09 11.39 -9.18
N LEU A 218 -15.43 10.53 -10.15
CA LEU A 218 -16.42 9.48 -9.94
C LEU A 218 -16.06 8.56 -8.76
N LEU A 219 -14.77 8.40 -8.44
CA LEU A 219 -14.32 7.55 -7.34
C LEU A 219 -14.53 8.19 -5.96
N SER A 220 -14.55 9.52 -5.83
CA SER A 220 -14.65 10.20 -4.52
C SER A 220 -16.05 10.17 -3.92
N THR A 221 -17.07 9.88 -4.73
CA THR A 221 -18.47 9.77 -4.29
C THR A 221 -19.03 8.39 -4.64
N PRO A 222 -18.46 7.30 -4.06
CA PRO A 222 -18.82 5.92 -4.40
C PRO A 222 -20.27 5.59 -4.03
N GLU A 223 -20.84 6.24 -3.01
CA GLU A 223 -22.24 6.15 -2.65
C GLU A 223 -23.13 6.57 -3.81
N LYS A 224 -22.79 7.63 -4.56
CA LYS A 224 -23.56 8.08 -5.72
C LYS A 224 -23.19 7.36 -7.01
N ASN A 225 -21.91 7.10 -7.25
CA ASN A 225 -21.43 6.68 -8.57
C ASN A 225 -21.22 5.17 -8.73
N PHE A 226 -21.04 4.41 -7.64
CA PHE A 226 -20.90 2.95 -7.74
C PHE A 226 -22.29 2.32 -7.67
N GLN A 227 -22.88 2.10 -8.84
CA GLN A 227 -24.26 1.64 -9.00
C GLN A 227 -24.45 0.20 -8.53
N VAL A 228 -23.47 -0.64 -8.83
CA VAL A 228 -23.46 -2.07 -8.48
C VAL A 228 -22.09 -2.42 -7.92
N ILE A 229 -22.07 -3.19 -6.84
CA ILE A 229 -20.87 -3.81 -6.29
C ILE A 229 -21.14 -5.31 -6.20
N VAL A 230 -20.30 -6.09 -6.87
CA VAL A 230 -20.27 -7.55 -6.79
C VAL A 230 -18.98 -7.94 -6.07
N LYS A 231 -19.08 -8.84 -5.11
CA LYS A 231 -17.95 -9.44 -4.41
C LYS A 231 -18.12 -10.93 -4.39
N ASP A 232 -17.11 -11.68 -4.83
CA ASP A 232 -17.15 -13.15 -4.89
C ASP A 232 -18.38 -13.66 -5.66
N GLY A 233 -18.72 -12.98 -6.77
CA GLY A 233 -19.89 -13.28 -7.60
C GLY A 233 -21.24 -12.94 -6.96
N LYS A 234 -21.26 -12.38 -5.75
CA LYS A 234 -22.48 -12.01 -5.02
C LYS A 234 -22.72 -10.52 -5.08
N LEU A 235 -23.96 -10.15 -5.32
CA LEU A 235 -24.41 -8.75 -5.30
C LEU A 235 -24.37 -8.21 -3.86
N VAL A 236 -23.53 -7.20 -3.61
CA VAL A 236 -23.37 -6.54 -2.30
C VAL A 236 -24.07 -5.19 -2.26
N LYS A 237 -24.10 -4.47 -3.40
CA LYS A 237 -24.82 -3.20 -3.57
C LYS A 237 -25.53 -3.23 -4.91
N ASN A 238 -26.80 -2.81 -4.93
CA ASN A 238 -27.55 -2.53 -6.15
C ASN A 238 -28.42 -1.28 -5.95
N GLN A 239 -28.09 -0.18 -6.63
CA GLN A 239 -28.90 1.04 -6.61
C GLN A 239 -30.03 1.05 -7.63
N LYS A 240 -30.08 0.05 -8.53
CA LYS A 240 -31.15 -0.06 -9.53
C LYS A 240 -32.39 -0.79 -9.01
N ASP A 241 -32.30 -1.42 -7.83
CA ASP A 241 -33.47 -1.89 -7.10
C ASP A 241 -33.85 -0.82 -6.07
N PRO A 242 -35.00 -0.14 -6.20
CA PRO A 242 -35.60 0.53 -5.06
C PRO A 242 -35.98 -0.56 -4.04
N GLN A 243 -35.42 -0.49 -2.83
CA GLN A 243 -36.02 -1.19 -1.68
C GLN A 243 -37.43 -0.66 -1.43
#